data_AF-A0A1H6LLK7-F1
#
_entry.id   AF-A0A1H6LLK7-F1
#
_cell.length_a   1.000
_cell.length_b   1.000
_cell.length_c   1.000
_cell.angle_alpha   90.00
_cell.angle_beta   90.00
_cell.angle_gamma   90.00
#
_symmetry.space_group_name_H-M   'P 1'
#
loop_
_entity.id
_entity.type
_entity.pdbx_description
1 polymer ?
#
loop_
_entity_poly.entity_id
_entity_poly.type
_entity_poly.pdbx_seq_one_letter_code
_entity_poly.pdbx_strand_id
1 'polypeptide(L)'
;MKTSVLDFIDSDTLREHLKDQTLEPAIECILIVRSRICSIEKKLEALKERYDTYSAEDFKLGTYYCREIDLKSALKEYIDSTEKVLADMYRPDNNHVFSAHATDNIGFHGTFNTFEAAIDEVKKNHYENEFCIVKARINEFENVTDITALINENGEPYDLWNLYNDRIGWSLYGAYAWIPHRYATGDVVVFTYDNTFAVVVEDNRSPIKTTDLDMNDMTVRCVVFEKNACHSSGGVFIQRDFSLLRIESATTAELDECPKELIRFSHLVKGGISPAEFLEEYSNGNIH
;
A
#
# COMPACT_ATOMS: atom_id res chain seq x y z
N MET A 1 -10.08 4.64 -24.73
CA MET A 1 -11.13 4.53 -23.69
C MET A 1 -10.40 4.69 -22.36
N LYS A 2 -10.87 5.55 -21.46
CA LYS A 2 -10.17 5.84 -20.20
C LYS A 2 -10.04 4.57 -19.37
N THR A 3 -8.84 4.21 -18.94
CA THR A 3 -8.63 3.05 -18.05
C THR A 3 -9.34 3.32 -16.70
N SER A 4 -9.98 2.33 -16.07
CA SER A 4 -10.68 2.58 -14.79
C SER A 4 -9.66 2.73 -13.65
N VAL A 5 -9.87 3.71 -12.76
CA VAL A 5 -9.03 3.83 -11.54
C VAL A 5 -9.26 2.67 -10.58
N LEU A 6 -10.45 2.05 -10.63
CA LEU A 6 -10.83 0.92 -9.78
C LEU A 6 -9.93 -0.30 -9.98
N ASP A 7 -9.34 -0.45 -11.17
CA ASP A 7 -8.41 -1.53 -11.53
C ASP A 7 -7.08 -1.42 -10.75
N PHE A 8 -6.82 -0.27 -10.12
CA PHE A 8 -5.63 0.04 -9.33
C PHE A 8 -5.92 0.12 -7.82
N ILE A 9 -7.13 -0.22 -7.37
CA ILE A 9 -7.47 -0.25 -5.96
C ILE A 9 -7.30 -1.66 -5.44
N ASP A 10 -6.33 -1.88 -4.56
CA ASP A 10 -6.03 -3.20 -4.02
C ASP A 10 -7.15 -3.73 -3.11
N SER A 11 -7.83 -2.84 -2.37
CA SER A 11 -8.96 -3.20 -1.52
C SER A 11 -10.27 -3.42 -2.31
N ASP A 12 -10.85 -4.61 -2.20
CA ASP A 12 -12.13 -4.97 -2.80
C ASP A 12 -13.29 -4.18 -2.18
N THR A 13 -13.32 -4.04 -0.85
CA THR A 13 -14.32 -3.23 -0.16
C THR A 13 -14.29 -1.78 -0.62
N LEU A 14 -13.09 -1.20 -0.75
CA LEU A 14 -12.94 0.18 -1.21
C LEU A 14 -13.32 0.32 -2.68
N ARG A 15 -12.92 -0.63 -3.53
CA ARG A 15 -13.27 -0.66 -4.96
C ARG A 15 -14.78 -0.67 -5.15
N GLU A 16 -15.48 -1.56 -4.44
CA GLU A 16 -16.94 -1.65 -4.48
C GLU A 16 -17.61 -0.36 -3.98
N HIS A 17 -17.07 0.28 -2.95
CA HIS A 17 -17.59 1.55 -2.44
C HIS A 17 -17.46 2.70 -3.44
N LEU A 18 -16.33 2.75 -4.16
CA LEU A 18 -15.99 3.84 -5.07
C LEU A 18 -16.52 3.65 -6.50
N LYS A 19 -17.10 2.49 -6.83
CA LYS A 19 -17.43 2.13 -8.22
C LYS A 19 -18.38 3.11 -8.94
N ASP A 20 -19.27 3.73 -8.19
CA ASP A 20 -20.28 4.68 -8.70
C ASP A 20 -19.88 6.14 -8.40
N GLN A 21 -18.66 6.36 -7.88
CA GLN A 21 -18.16 7.68 -7.50
C GLN A 21 -17.21 8.20 -8.58
N THR A 22 -17.26 9.52 -8.82
CA THR A 22 -16.28 10.20 -9.67
C THR A 22 -15.18 10.76 -8.77
N LEU A 23 -13.96 10.29 -8.98
CA LEU A 23 -12.77 10.79 -8.28
C LEU A 23 -12.10 11.89 -9.09
N GLU A 24 -11.52 12.86 -8.39
CA GLU A 24 -10.74 13.91 -9.02
C GLU A 24 -9.42 13.35 -9.60
N PRO A 25 -8.89 13.93 -10.70
CA PRO A 25 -7.71 13.40 -11.39
C PRO A 25 -6.49 13.23 -10.49
N ALA A 26 -6.29 14.15 -9.54
CA ALA A 26 -5.20 14.07 -8.57
C ALA A 26 -5.33 12.81 -7.68
N ILE A 27 -6.54 12.54 -7.19
CA ILE A 27 -6.82 11.37 -6.36
C ILE A 27 -6.63 10.09 -7.17
N GLU A 28 -7.10 10.06 -8.42
CA GLU A 28 -6.87 8.92 -9.31
C GLU A 28 -5.39 8.63 -9.51
N CYS A 29 -4.56 9.65 -9.76
CA CYS A 29 -3.13 9.47 -9.99
C CYS A 29 -2.43 8.94 -8.73
N ILE A 30 -2.80 9.45 -7.55
CA ILE A 30 -2.27 8.97 -6.27
C ILE A 30 -2.64 7.49 -6.06
N LEU A 31 -3.89 7.11 -6.31
CA LEU A 31 -4.35 5.72 -6.24
C LEU A 31 -3.57 4.80 -7.19
N ILE A 32 -3.41 5.20 -8.45
CA ILE A 32 -2.68 4.42 -9.46
C ILE A 32 -1.23 4.18 -9.03
N VAL A 33 -0.54 5.21 -8.52
CA VAL A 33 0.84 5.07 -8.04
C VAL A 33 0.93 4.07 -6.89
N ARG A 34 -0.04 4.10 -5.96
CA ARG A 34 -0.03 3.32 -4.71
C ARG A 34 -0.47 1.86 -4.86
N SER A 35 -1.10 1.48 -5.97
CA SER A 35 -1.51 0.08 -6.22
C SER A 35 -0.33 -0.89 -6.11
N ARG A 36 -0.51 -2.09 -5.57
CA ARG A 36 0.51 -3.16 -5.60
C ARG A 36 0.13 -4.32 -6.53
N ILE A 37 -1.14 -4.41 -6.91
CA ILE A 37 -1.64 -5.48 -7.78
C ILE A 37 -1.33 -5.24 -9.28
N CYS A 38 -0.98 -4.02 -9.66
CA CYS A 38 -0.73 -3.63 -11.05
C CYS A 38 0.77 -3.44 -11.36
N SER A 39 1.19 -3.89 -12.54
CA SER A 39 2.55 -3.61 -13.04
C SER A 39 2.82 -2.11 -13.23
N ILE A 40 4.09 -1.73 -13.18
CA ILE A 40 4.53 -0.35 -13.36
C ILE A 40 4.22 0.16 -14.75
N GLU A 41 4.34 -0.68 -15.77
CA GLU A 41 3.98 -0.31 -17.15
C GLU A 41 2.48 0.00 -17.25
N LYS A 42 1.61 -0.83 -16.64
CA LYS A 42 0.15 -0.56 -16.60
C LYS A 42 -0.15 0.76 -15.89
N LYS A 43 0.50 1.01 -14.74
CA LYS A 43 0.36 2.27 -14.01
C LYS A 43 0.82 3.46 -14.87
N LEU A 44 1.99 3.35 -15.49
CA LEU A 44 2.57 4.42 -16.29
C LEU A 44 1.67 4.82 -17.46
N GLU A 45 1.10 3.86 -18.18
CA GLU A 45 0.17 4.14 -19.27
C GLU A 45 -1.11 4.81 -18.76
N ALA A 46 -1.68 4.36 -17.64
CA ALA A 46 -2.83 5.01 -17.03
C ALA A 46 -2.50 6.45 -16.57
N LEU A 47 -1.33 6.66 -15.98
CA LEU A 47 -0.87 7.98 -15.54
C LEU A 47 -0.65 8.96 -16.70
N LYS A 48 -0.06 8.51 -17.81
CA LYS A 48 0.06 9.31 -19.05
C LYS A 48 -1.31 9.69 -19.59
N GLU A 49 -2.24 8.74 -19.64
CA GLU A 49 -3.61 8.99 -20.07
C GLU A 49 -4.28 10.10 -19.24
N ARG A 50 -4.08 10.12 -17.90
CA ARG A 50 -4.58 11.19 -17.02
C ARG A 50 -3.89 12.52 -17.29
N TYR A 51 -2.57 12.51 -17.41
CA TYR A 51 -1.77 13.70 -17.66
C TYR A 51 -2.20 14.41 -18.97
N ASP A 52 -2.45 13.64 -20.03
CA ASP A 52 -2.85 14.15 -21.34
C ASP A 52 -4.33 14.58 -21.38
N THR A 53 -5.20 13.90 -20.63
CA THR A 53 -6.65 14.15 -20.64
C THR A 53 -7.06 15.39 -19.85
N TYR A 54 -6.49 15.59 -18.67
CA TYR A 54 -6.97 16.59 -17.71
C TYR A 54 -6.16 17.89 -17.76
N SER A 55 -6.79 19.04 -17.52
CA SER A 55 -6.10 20.32 -17.45
C SER A 55 -5.39 20.53 -16.11
N ALA A 56 -4.48 21.51 -16.04
CA ALA A 56 -3.83 21.85 -14.77
C ALA A 56 -4.82 22.33 -13.69
N GLU A 57 -5.97 22.91 -14.07
CA GLU A 57 -7.00 23.32 -13.11
C GLU A 57 -7.76 22.12 -12.54
N ASP A 58 -8.00 21.07 -13.34
CA ASP A 58 -8.65 19.85 -12.86
C ASP A 58 -7.81 19.14 -11.79
N PHE A 59 -6.48 19.23 -11.90
CA PHE A 59 -5.54 18.69 -10.93
C PHE A 59 -5.52 19.44 -9.59
N LYS A 60 -6.11 20.65 -9.50
CA LYS A 60 -6.24 21.39 -8.24
C LYS A 60 -7.48 21.00 -7.43
N LEU A 61 -8.34 20.16 -8.00
CA LEU A 61 -9.55 19.67 -7.33
C LEU A 61 -9.25 18.48 -6.42
N GLY A 62 -10.12 18.26 -5.45
CA GLY A 62 -10.01 17.18 -4.48
C GLY A 62 -9.25 17.61 -3.21
N THR A 63 -9.16 16.69 -2.26
CA THR A 63 -8.44 16.92 -1.00
C THR A 63 -7.25 15.98 -0.95
N TYR A 64 -6.05 16.52 -1.17
CA TYR A 64 -4.82 15.75 -1.19
C TYR A 64 -3.65 16.62 -0.73
N TYR A 65 -2.54 15.97 -0.43
CA TYR A 65 -1.25 16.61 -0.17
C TYR A 65 -0.24 16.13 -1.20
N CYS A 66 0.47 17.10 -1.76
CA CYS A 66 1.65 16.90 -2.58
C CYS A 66 2.71 17.85 -2.04
N ARG A 67 3.96 17.38 -1.93
CA ARG A 67 5.08 18.23 -1.52
C ARG A 67 5.36 19.31 -2.57
N GLU A 68 5.13 18.99 -3.84
CA GLU A 68 5.34 19.89 -4.96
C GLU A 68 4.25 20.97 -5.06
N ILE A 69 4.60 22.10 -5.66
CA ILE A 69 3.69 23.24 -5.86
C ILE A 69 2.50 22.87 -6.75
N ASP A 70 2.72 21.99 -7.74
CA ASP A 70 1.72 21.56 -8.71
C ASP A 70 1.80 20.04 -8.95
N LEU A 71 0.70 19.34 -8.72
CA LEU A 71 0.65 17.88 -8.85
C LEU A 71 0.79 17.42 -10.30
N LYS A 72 0.29 18.20 -11.27
CA LYS A 72 0.40 17.82 -12.68
C LYS A 72 1.86 17.85 -13.17
N SER A 73 2.65 18.81 -12.71
CA SER A 73 4.08 18.92 -12.97
C SER A 73 4.84 17.77 -12.29
N ALA A 74 4.53 17.48 -11.02
CA ALA A 74 5.09 16.33 -10.31
C ALA A 74 4.78 14.99 -11.01
N LEU A 75 3.56 14.86 -11.56
CA LEU A 75 3.16 13.71 -12.36
C LEU A 75 3.99 13.58 -13.64
N LYS A 76 4.28 14.69 -14.34
CA LYS A 76 5.12 14.66 -15.54
C LYS A 76 6.54 14.20 -15.22
N GLU A 77 7.14 14.74 -14.16
CA GLU A 77 8.48 14.34 -13.71
C GLU A 77 8.51 12.87 -13.29
N TYR A 78 7.45 12.39 -12.63
CA TYR A 78 7.30 10.98 -12.29
C TYR A 78 7.23 10.10 -13.54
N ILE A 79 6.42 10.47 -14.54
CA ILE A 79 6.30 9.75 -15.82
C ILE A 79 7.67 9.67 -16.50
N ASP A 80 8.36 10.81 -16.67
CA ASP A 80 9.65 10.88 -17.38
C ASP A 80 10.75 10.08 -16.66
N SER A 81 10.81 10.20 -15.33
CA SER A 81 11.74 9.43 -14.51
C SER A 81 11.45 7.92 -14.64
N THR A 82 10.17 7.54 -14.66
CA THR A 82 9.75 6.14 -14.76
C THR A 82 10.05 5.53 -16.11
N GLU A 83 9.79 6.25 -17.20
CA GLU A 83 10.19 5.83 -18.54
C GLU A 83 11.70 5.63 -18.64
N LYS A 84 12.49 6.55 -18.09
CA LYS A 84 13.94 6.45 -18.10
C LYS A 84 14.44 5.24 -17.31
N VAL A 85 13.88 5.00 -16.12
CA VAL A 85 14.26 3.86 -15.28
C VAL A 85 13.88 2.54 -15.95
N LEU A 86 12.67 2.42 -16.51
CA LEU A 86 12.26 1.23 -17.26
C LEU A 86 13.18 1.01 -18.46
N ALA A 87 13.45 2.04 -19.25
CA ALA A 87 14.34 1.93 -20.40
C ALA A 87 15.76 1.48 -20.00
N ASP A 88 16.30 1.96 -18.87
CA ASP A 88 17.59 1.48 -18.37
C ASP A 88 17.51 0.05 -17.82
N MET A 89 16.41 -0.31 -17.14
CA MET A 89 16.19 -1.66 -16.61
C MET A 89 16.21 -2.72 -17.72
N TYR A 90 15.50 -2.47 -18.81
CA TYR A 90 15.42 -3.38 -19.95
C TYR A 90 16.59 -3.24 -20.93
N ARG A 91 17.53 -2.30 -20.71
CA ARG A 91 18.69 -2.13 -21.59
C ARG A 91 19.70 -3.26 -21.35
N PRO A 92 20.08 -4.05 -22.38
CA PRO A 92 21.16 -5.01 -22.26
C PRO A 92 22.47 -4.30 -21.90
N ASP A 93 23.17 -4.79 -20.88
CA ASP A 93 24.42 -4.20 -20.41
C ASP A 93 25.38 -5.28 -19.91
N ASN A 94 26.44 -5.56 -20.68
CA ASN A 94 27.39 -6.63 -20.39
C ASN A 94 28.25 -6.38 -19.14
N ASN A 95 28.20 -5.18 -18.55
CA ASN A 95 28.87 -4.86 -17.29
C ASN A 95 27.96 -5.03 -16.08
N HIS A 96 26.70 -5.40 -16.29
CA HIS A 96 25.71 -5.59 -15.25
C HIS A 96 25.14 -6.99 -15.28
N VAL A 97 24.62 -7.41 -14.13
CA VAL A 97 23.85 -8.62 -13.97
C VAL A 97 22.60 -8.31 -13.17
N PHE A 98 21.59 -9.16 -13.33
CA PHE A 98 20.37 -9.15 -12.55
C PHE A 98 20.44 -10.25 -11.51
N SER A 99 20.19 -9.91 -10.26
CA SER A 99 20.13 -10.85 -9.15
C SER A 99 18.72 -10.86 -8.57
N ALA A 100 18.08 -12.03 -8.49
CA ALA A 100 16.76 -12.17 -7.89
C ALA A 100 16.89 -12.72 -6.46
N HIS A 101 16.20 -12.10 -5.51
CA HIS A 101 16.19 -12.46 -4.09
C HIS A 101 14.75 -12.47 -3.56
N ALA A 102 14.41 -13.43 -2.69
CA ALA A 102 13.16 -13.34 -1.93
C ALA A 102 13.28 -12.18 -0.93
N THR A 103 12.24 -11.37 -0.77
CA THR A 103 12.24 -10.23 0.18
C THR A 103 12.53 -10.67 1.62
N ASP A 104 12.16 -11.91 1.94
CA ASP A 104 12.15 -12.44 3.31
C ASP A 104 13.33 -13.41 3.56
N ASN A 105 14.14 -13.69 2.55
CA ASN A 105 15.20 -14.69 2.64
C ASN A 105 16.33 -14.44 1.63
N ILE A 106 17.57 -14.42 2.13
CA ILE A 106 18.85 -14.29 1.38
C ILE A 106 19.12 -15.56 0.51
N GLY A 107 18.10 -16.38 0.23
CA GLY A 107 18.28 -17.78 -0.16
C GLY A 107 18.31 -18.07 -1.66
N PHE A 108 17.86 -17.15 -2.52
CA PHE A 108 17.98 -17.30 -3.97
C PHE A 108 19.00 -16.30 -4.51
N HIS A 109 19.95 -16.84 -5.27
CA HIS A 109 21.02 -16.12 -5.94
C HIS A 109 21.11 -16.65 -7.37
N GLY A 110 20.10 -16.36 -8.18
CA GLY A 110 20.20 -16.49 -9.63
C GLY A 110 20.83 -15.22 -10.19
N THR A 111 21.87 -15.35 -11.03
CA THR A 111 22.47 -14.24 -11.77
C THR A 111 22.07 -14.36 -13.24
N PHE A 112 21.44 -13.32 -13.77
CA PHE A 112 20.89 -13.30 -15.13
C PHE A 112 21.49 -12.16 -15.95
N ASN A 113 21.59 -12.36 -17.25
CA ASN A 113 22.12 -11.35 -18.17
C ASN A 113 21.06 -10.32 -18.61
N THR A 114 19.78 -10.62 -18.42
CA THR A 114 18.67 -9.73 -18.75
C THR A 114 17.62 -9.74 -17.65
N PHE A 115 16.84 -8.66 -17.58
CA PHE A 115 15.76 -8.52 -16.61
C PHE A 115 14.64 -9.53 -16.87
N GLU A 116 14.31 -9.77 -18.14
CA GLU A 116 13.28 -10.73 -18.55
C GLU A 116 13.63 -12.15 -18.14
N ALA A 117 14.90 -12.54 -18.28
CA ALA A 117 15.35 -13.87 -17.85
C ALA A 117 15.21 -14.05 -16.33
N ALA A 118 15.44 -12.98 -15.55
CA ALA A 118 15.22 -13.01 -14.11
C ALA A 118 13.73 -13.14 -13.76
N ILE A 119 12.85 -12.38 -14.42
CA ILE A 119 11.39 -12.48 -14.24
C ILE A 119 10.88 -13.89 -14.58
N ASP A 120 11.31 -14.44 -15.73
CA ASP A 120 10.87 -15.76 -16.19
C ASP A 120 11.25 -16.85 -15.18
N GLU A 121 12.44 -16.75 -14.58
CA GLU A 121 12.88 -17.69 -13.55
C GLU A 121 12.06 -17.56 -12.25
N VAL A 122 11.76 -16.32 -11.82
CA VAL A 122 10.90 -16.06 -10.65
C VAL A 122 9.50 -16.62 -10.89
N LYS A 123 8.88 -16.35 -12.05
CA LYS A 123 7.56 -16.87 -12.42
C LYS A 123 7.52 -18.38 -12.46
N LYS A 124 8.57 -19.02 -12.96
CA LYS A 124 8.60 -20.47 -13.11
C LYS A 124 8.70 -21.21 -11.78
N ASN A 125 9.46 -20.66 -10.83
CA ASN A 125 9.83 -21.40 -9.62
C ASN A 125 9.22 -20.82 -8.34
N HIS A 126 8.66 -19.61 -8.38
CA HIS A 126 8.31 -18.87 -7.17
C HIS A 126 7.08 -17.93 -7.30
N TYR A 127 6.11 -18.28 -8.14
CA TYR A 127 4.89 -17.51 -8.47
C TYR A 127 3.91 -17.21 -7.30
N GLU A 128 4.33 -17.37 -6.05
CA GLU A 128 3.47 -17.14 -4.87
C GLU A 128 4.15 -16.27 -3.80
N ASN A 129 5.36 -15.78 -4.05
CA ASN A 129 6.06 -14.88 -3.10
C ASN A 129 6.48 -13.58 -3.78
N GLU A 130 6.66 -12.54 -2.97
CA GLU A 130 7.30 -11.31 -3.44
C GLU A 130 8.81 -11.52 -3.65
N PHE A 131 9.32 -10.96 -4.75
CA PHE A 131 10.74 -11.00 -5.08
C PHE A 131 11.29 -9.61 -5.34
N CYS A 132 12.58 -9.48 -5.08
CA CYS A 132 13.38 -8.33 -5.42
C CYS A 132 14.37 -8.72 -6.53
N ILE A 133 14.32 -8.03 -7.67
CA ILE A 133 15.31 -8.19 -8.75
C ILE A 133 16.18 -6.95 -8.79
N VAL A 134 17.49 -7.15 -8.64
CA VAL A 134 18.49 -6.09 -8.54
C VAL A 134 19.39 -6.11 -9.77
N LYS A 135 19.47 -4.98 -10.48
CA LYS A 135 20.49 -4.72 -11.49
C LYS A 135 21.74 -4.16 -10.81
N ALA A 136 22.85 -4.91 -10.87
CA ALA A 136 24.12 -4.56 -10.23
C ALA A 136 25.30 -4.66 -11.19
N ARG A 137 26.35 -3.87 -10.95
CA ARG A 137 27.61 -3.94 -11.72
C ARG A 137 28.46 -5.14 -11.32
N ILE A 138 29.05 -5.82 -12.31
CA ILE A 138 29.81 -7.07 -12.12
C ILE A 138 31.09 -6.90 -11.27
N ASN A 139 31.70 -5.70 -11.23
CA ASN A 139 33.06 -5.49 -10.70
C ASN A 139 33.19 -4.39 -9.63
N GLU A 140 32.10 -3.87 -9.08
CA GLU A 140 32.13 -2.89 -7.98
C GLU A 140 31.68 -3.62 -6.70
N PHE A 141 32.47 -3.54 -5.62
CA PHE A 141 32.22 -4.20 -4.31
C PHE A 141 30.74 -4.18 -3.93
N GLU A 142 30.06 -5.35 -3.96
CA GLU A 142 28.75 -5.81 -3.44
C GLU A 142 27.57 -4.83 -3.13
N ASN A 143 27.72 -3.51 -3.29
CA ASN A 143 26.86 -2.48 -2.70
C ASN A 143 26.44 -1.38 -3.69
N VAL A 144 26.74 -1.52 -5.00
CA VAL A 144 26.28 -0.56 -6.01
C VAL A 144 25.07 -1.14 -6.75
N THR A 145 23.92 -1.03 -6.09
CA THR A 145 22.60 -1.41 -6.61
C THR A 145 22.04 -0.30 -7.51
N ASP A 146 22.19 -0.42 -8.82
CA ASP A 146 21.74 0.63 -9.73
C ASP A 146 20.21 0.70 -9.80
N ILE A 147 19.53 -0.44 -9.89
CA ILE A 147 18.06 -0.49 -9.90
C ILE A 147 17.56 -1.74 -9.16
N THR A 148 16.49 -1.57 -8.39
CA THR A 148 15.72 -2.62 -7.72
C THR A 148 14.30 -2.64 -8.25
N ALA A 149 13.80 -3.80 -8.67
CA ALA A 149 12.39 -4.04 -8.96
C ALA A 149 11.78 -4.96 -7.90
N LEU A 150 10.61 -4.59 -7.39
CA LEU A 150 9.75 -5.48 -6.61
C LEU A 150 8.78 -6.18 -7.56
N ILE A 151 8.71 -7.49 -7.43
CA ILE A 151 7.85 -8.39 -8.19
C ILE A 151 6.78 -8.91 -7.23
N ASN A 152 5.51 -8.76 -7.61
CA ASN A 152 4.39 -9.22 -6.79
C ASN A 152 4.17 -10.72 -6.98
N GLU A 153 3.20 -11.28 -6.25
CA GLU A 153 2.84 -12.69 -6.34
C GLU A 153 2.44 -13.12 -7.77
N ASN A 154 1.96 -12.21 -8.63
CA ASN A 154 1.64 -12.53 -10.02
C ASN A 154 2.86 -12.55 -10.95
N GLY A 155 4.06 -12.32 -10.42
CA GLY A 155 5.27 -12.18 -11.22
C GLY A 155 5.33 -10.88 -12.02
N GLU A 156 4.54 -9.85 -11.66
CA GLU A 156 4.56 -8.55 -12.33
C GLU A 156 5.44 -7.56 -11.53
N PRO A 157 6.35 -6.81 -12.19
CA PRO A 157 7.07 -5.71 -11.56
C PRO A 157 6.10 -4.60 -11.17
N TYR A 158 5.93 -4.35 -9.87
CA TYR A 158 4.94 -3.40 -9.36
C TYR A 158 5.54 -2.14 -8.73
N ASP A 159 6.82 -2.21 -8.31
CA ASP A 159 7.59 -1.06 -7.83
C ASP A 159 9.05 -1.10 -8.31
N LEU A 160 9.65 0.08 -8.50
CA LEU A 160 11.03 0.27 -8.98
C LEU A 160 11.73 1.34 -8.17
N TRP A 161 12.87 1.00 -7.56
CA TRP A 161 13.73 1.92 -6.84
C TRP A 161 15.10 2.00 -7.52
N ASN A 162 15.74 3.17 -7.53
CA ASN A 162 17.07 3.37 -8.12
C ASN A 162 17.88 4.31 -7.21
N LEU A 163 19.16 3.99 -7.00
CA LEU A 163 20.09 4.75 -6.13
C LEU A 163 20.18 6.25 -6.50
N TYR A 164 20.00 6.59 -7.78
CA TYR A 164 20.10 7.96 -8.30
C TYR A 164 18.74 8.64 -8.47
N ASN A 165 17.66 8.09 -7.91
CA ASN A 165 16.32 8.61 -8.12
C ASN A 165 15.80 9.43 -6.94
N ASP A 166 15.45 10.69 -7.20
CA ASP A 166 14.77 11.61 -6.28
C ASP A 166 13.31 11.18 -5.95
N ARG A 167 12.87 10.00 -6.44
CA ARG A 167 11.56 9.39 -6.19
C ARG A 167 11.11 9.41 -4.74
N ILE A 168 12.04 9.36 -3.77
CA ILE A 168 11.70 9.35 -2.34
C ILE A 168 11.60 10.79 -1.78
N GLY A 169 12.29 11.76 -2.38
CA GLY A 169 12.34 13.13 -1.86
C GLY A 169 11.28 14.08 -2.43
N TRP A 170 10.92 13.94 -3.72
CA TRP A 170 10.22 14.98 -4.49
C TRP A 170 9.07 14.42 -5.38
N SER A 171 8.57 13.23 -5.06
CA SER A 171 7.70 12.48 -5.98
C SER A 171 6.23 12.46 -5.59
N LEU A 172 5.38 12.24 -6.60
CA LEU A 172 4.01 11.74 -6.48
C LEU A 172 3.93 10.46 -5.60
N TYR A 173 5.01 9.68 -5.49
CA TYR A 173 5.10 8.55 -4.56
C TYR A 173 4.87 8.95 -3.10
N GLY A 174 5.25 10.18 -2.74
CA GLY A 174 5.03 10.73 -1.40
C GLY A 174 3.68 11.43 -1.21
N ALA A 175 2.87 11.54 -2.27
CA ALA A 175 1.56 12.18 -2.16
C ALA A 175 0.55 11.26 -1.47
N TYR A 176 -0.44 11.86 -0.84
CA TYR A 176 -1.59 11.17 -0.28
C TYR A 176 -2.87 11.94 -0.59
N ALA A 177 -3.98 11.22 -0.73
CA ALA A 177 -5.30 11.79 -0.94
C ALA A 177 -6.22 11.42 0.23
N TRP A 178 -7.14 12.32 0.57
CA TRP A 178 -8.30 11.91 1.34
C TRP A 178 -9.27 11.22 0.40
N ILE A 179 -9.62 9.98 0.73
CA ILE A 179 -10.53 9.15 -0.05
C ILE A 179 -11.75 8.86 0.82
N PRO A 180 -12.96 9.24 0.37
CA PRO A 180 -14.17 8.79 1.02
C PRO A 180 -14.25 7.26 1.04
N HIS A 181 -14.34 6.67 2.23
CA HIS A 181 -14.54 5.24 2.46
C HIS A 181 -15.77 4.92 3.31
N ARG A 182 -16.24 3.68 3.24
CA ARG A 182 -17.45 3.21 3.95
C ARG A 182 -17.22 2.73 5.39
N TYR A 183 -15.97 2.57 5.82
CA TYR A 183 -15.67 2.08 7.16
C TYR A 183 -16.22 3.04 8.23
N ALA A 184 -17.13 2.56 9.06
CA ALA A 184 -17.69 3.33 10.18
C ALA A 184 -16.94 3.04 11.48
N THR A 185 -16.98 4.00 12.40
CA THR A 185 -16.45 3.81 13.76
C THR A 185 -17.11 2.58 14.42
N GLY A 186 -16.26 1.68 14.91
CA GLY A 186 -16.64 0.40 15.49
C GLY A 186 -16.75 -0.74 14.48
N ASP A 187 -16.55 -0.53 13.18
CA ASP A 187 -16.46 -1.65 12.23
C ASP A 187 -15.21 -2.48 12.47
N VAL A 188 -15.35 -3.79 12.28
CA VAL A 188 -14.23 -4.74 12.33
C VAL A 188 -13.69 -4.89 10.92
N VAL A 189 -12.39 -4.68 10.78
CA VAL A 189 -11.68 -4.77 9.50
C VAL A 189 -10.53 -5.77 9.61
N VAL A 190 -10.11 -6.30 8.48
CA VAL A 190 -8.94 -7.18 8.36
C VAL A 190 -7.87 -6.45 7.57
N PHE A 191 -6.65 -6.40 8.11
CA PHE A 191 -5.48 -5.94 7.37
C PHE A 191 -4.92 -7.09 6.56
N THR A 192 -5.04 -6.99 5.24
CA THR A 192 -4.76 -8.10 4.32
C THR A 192 -3.29 -8.48 4.22
N TYR A 193 -2.38 -7.66 4.78
CA TYR A 193 -0.95 -7.99 4.79
C TYR A 193 -0.62 -9.22 5.62
N ASP A 194 -1.17 -9.29 6.82
CA ASP A 194 -0.85 -10.32 7.82
C ASP A 194 -2.11 -10.91 8.48
N ASN A 195 -3.28 -10.60 7.91
CA ASN A 195 -4.60 -11.00 8.41
C ASN A 195 -4.91 -10.48 9.84
N THR A 196 -4.31 -9.35 10.24
CA THR A 196 -4.61 -8.73 11.53
C THR A 196 -6.01 -8.14 11.56
N PHE A 197 -6.82 -8.57 12.52
CA PHE A 197 -8.11 -7.94 12.83
C PHE A 197 -7.91 -6.63 13.60
N ALA A 198 -8.74 -5.63 13.28
CA ALA A 198 -8.78 -4.37 14.00
C ALA A 198 -10.19 -3.76 14.04
N VAL A 199 -10.42 -2.84 14.98
CA VAL A 199 -11.66 -2.06 15.08
C VAL A 199 -11.39 -0.61 14.69
N VAL A 200 -12.18 -0.08 13.75
CA VAL A 200 -12.06 1.30 13.29
C VAL A 200 -12.49 2.26 14.41
N VAL A 201 -11.69 3.28 14.70
CA VAL A 201 -11.97 4.25 15.79
C VAL A 201 -12.01 5.70 15.30
N GLU A 202 -11.98 5.90 13.98
CA GLU A 202 -12.04 7.21 13.36
C GLU A 202 -13.24 7.33 12.43
N ASP A 203 -13.70 8.57 12.27
CA ASP A 203 -14.77 8.93 11.35
C ASP A 203 -14.16 9.38 10.03
N ASN A 204 -14.76 8.96 8.92
CA ASN A 204 -14.35 9.30 7.57
C ASN A 204 -14.80 10.70 7.10
N ARG A 205 -15.39 11.53 7.97
CA ARG A 205 -15.91 12.85 7.56
C ARG A 205 -14.85 13.88 7.19
N SER A 206 -13.59 13.67 7.56
CA SER A 206 -12.53 14.63 7.27
C SER A 206 -11.17 13.95 7.13
N PRO A 207 -10.23 14.56 6.39
CA PRO A 207 -8.85 14.09 6.32
C PRO A 207 -8.23 13.98 7.72
N ILE A 208 -7.50 12.89 7.95
CA ILE A 208 -6.69 12.74 9.15
C ILE A 208 -5.59 13.80 9.10
N LYS A 209 -5.60 14.72 10.07
CA LYS A 209 -4.58 15.77 10.22
C LYS A 209 -3.45 15.25 11.10
N THR A 210 -2.70 14.25 10.65
CA THR A 210 -1.45 13.88 11.33
C THR A 210 -0.36 14.89 10.99
N THR A 211 0.45 15.22 12.00
CA THR A 211 1.55 16.19 11.93
C THR A 211 2.83 15.50 11.47
N ASP A 212 3.31 15.87 10.27
CA ASP A 212 4.72 15.94 9.84
C ASP A 212 5.69 14.77 10.06
N LEU A 213 5.23 13.52 10.25
CA LEU A 213 6.12 12.35 10.32
C LEU A 213 5.58 11.16 9.50
N ASP A 214 6.36 10.76 8.50
CA ASP A 214 6.32 9.53 7.68
C ASP A 214 5.02 9.16 6.92
N MET A 215 4.80 9.89 5.81
CA MET A 215 4.50 9.51 4.40
C MET A 215 3.78 8.21 3.96
N ASN A 216 3.41 7.26 4.82
CA ASN A 216 3.07 5.92 4.35
C ASN A 216 1.58 5.60 4.48
N ASP A 217 0.89 5.87 3.36
CA ASP A 217 -0.47 5.43 3.00
C ASP A 217 -1.63 6.28 3.50
N MET A 218 -2.66 6.38 2.67
CA MET A 218 -3.96 6.93 3.05
C MET A 218 -4.50 6.00 4.13
N THR A 219 -4.58 6.42 5.39
CA THR A 219 -4.81 5.51 6.52
C THR A 219 -6.22 5.55 7.09
N VAL A 220 -6.57 4.51 7.84
CA VAL A 220 -7.70 4.45 8.75
C VAL A 220 -7.18 4.13 10.14
N ARG A 221 -7.52 4.96 11.13
CA ARG A 221 -7.13 4.71 12.52
C ARG A 221 -7.97 3.61 13.13
N CYS A 222 -7.28 2.60 13.63
CA CYS A 222 -7.86 1.39 14.18
C CYS A 222 -7.28 1.07 15.56
N VAL A 223 -7.91 0.13 16.26
CA VAL A 223 -7.41 -0.51 17.47
C VAL A 223 -7.28 -2.00 17.24
N VAL A 224 -6.12 -2.55 17.57
CA VAL A 224 -5.84 -4.00 17.58
C VAL A 224 -5.77 -4.49 19.02
N PHE A 225 -5.86 -5.82 19.20
CA PHE A 225 -5.65 -6.46 20.48
C PHE A 225 -4.46 -7.42 20.40
N GLU A 226 -3.45 -7.16 21.22
CA GLU A 226 -2.27 -8.02 21.31
C GLU A 226 -2.34 -8.87 22.57
N LYS A 227 -2.39 -10.20 22.39
CA LYS A 227 -2.30 -11.14 23.50
C LYS A 227 -0.93 -11.05 24.15
N ASN A 228 -0.91 -10.93 25.47
CA ASN A 228 0.32 -10.82 26.23
C ASN A 228 0.13 -11.50 27.59
N ALA A 229 0.78 -12.65 27.77
CA ALA A 229 0.67 -13.46 29.00
C ALA A 229 1.23 -12.75 30.25
N CYS A 230 2.08 -11.73 30.07
CA CYS A 230 2.62 -10.93 31.18
C CYS A 230 1.67 -9.80 31.62
N HIS A 231 0.67 -9.47 30.81
CA HIS A 231 -0.33 -8.46 31.14
C HIS A 231 -1.43 -9.09 32.00
N SER A 232 -1.79 -8.46 33.12
CA SER A 232 -2.75 -9.02 34.09
C SER A 232 -4.14 -9.31 33.49
N SER A 233 -4.49 -8.63 32.39
CA SER A 233 -5.74 -8.80 31.64
C SER A 233 -5.61 -9.72 30.41
N GLY A 234 -4.49 -10.41 30.22
CA GLY A 234 -4.28 -11.37 29.12
C GLY A 234 -3.88 -10.76 27.77
N GLY A 235 -3.90 -9.43 27.64
CA GLY A 235 -3.44 -8.70 26.46
C GLY A 235 -3.58 -7.18 26.62
N VAL A 236 -3.40 -6.44 25.53
CA VAL A 236 -3.48 -4.97 25.49
C VAL A 236 -4.12 -4.48 24.19
N PHE A 237 -4.93 -3.42 24.28
CA PHE A 237 -5.46 -2.70 23.13
C PHE A 237 -4.46 -1.62 22.68
N ILE A 238 -4.12 -1.62 21.38
CA ILE A 238 -3.15 -0.70 20.82
C ILE A 238 -3.78 0.03 19.64
N GLN A 239 -3.71 1.36 19.63
CA GLN A 239 -4.08 2.15 18.47
C GLN A 239 -3.01 2.01 17.39
N ARG A 240 -3.43 1.73 16.16
CA ARG A 240 -2.59 1.65 14.97
C ARG A 240 -3.28 2.31 13.79
N ASP A 241 -2.49 2.94 12.92
CA ASP A 241 -2.98 3.47 11.66
C ASP A 241 -2.74 2.41 10.57
N PHE A 242 -3.81 1.95 9.91
CA PHE A 242 -3.74 0.94 8.87
C PHE A 242 -3.91 1.57 7.50
N SER A 243 -3.20 1.06 6.49
CA SER A 243 -3.30 1.51 5.10
C SER A 243 -4.70 1.21 4.54
N LEU A 244 -5.43 2.24 4.13
CA LEU A 244 -6.79 2.18 3.57
C LEU A 244 -6.87 1.23 2.37
N LEU A 245 -5.80 1.15 1.57
CA LEU A 245 -5.75 0.29 0.39
C LEU A 245 -5.56 -1.20 0.75
N ARG A 246 -5.24 -1.51 2.01
CA ARG A 246 -4.89 -2.85 2.49
C ARG A 246 -5.79 -3.33 3.61
N ILE A 247 -6.92 -2.66 3.82
CA ILE A 247 -7.93 -3.08 4.79
C ILE A 247 -9.18 -3.54 4.05
N GLU A 248 -9.81 -4.58 4.57
CA GLU A 248 -11.10 -5.10 4.11
C GLU A 248 -12.12 -5.07 5.24
N SER A 249 -13.41 -4.98 4.88
CA SER A 249 -14.45 -5.29 5.86
C SER A 249 -14.39 -6.77 6.22
N ALA A 250 -14.35 -7.09 7.52
CA ALA A 250 -14.40 -8.49 7.94
C ALA A 250 -15.71 -9.15 7.46
N THR A 251 -15.57 -10.28 6.78
CA THR A 251 -16.70 -11.13 6.40
C THR A 251 -17.30 -11.84 7.61
N THR A 252 -18.50 -12.39 7.46
CA THR A 252 -19.13 -13.16 8.54
C THR A 252 -18.29 -14.35 8.99
N ALA A 253 -17.59 -15.03 8.07
CA ALA A 253 -16.72 -16.15 8.42
C ALA A 253 -15.48 -15.69 9.19
N GLU A 254 -14.86 -14.58 8.78
CA GLU A 254 -13.68 -14.02 9.46
C GLU A 254 -14.03 -13.49 10.87
N LEU A 255 -15.25 -12.99 11.07
CA LEU A 255 -15.72 -12.58 12.40
C LEU A 255 -15.73 -13.72 13.43
N ASP A 256 -15.87 -14.97 13.00
CA ASP A 256 -15.77 -16.13 13.88
C ASP A 256 -14.32 -16.39 14.35
N GLU A 257 -13.33 -15.93 13.57
CA GLU A 257 -11.90 -16.03 13.85
C GLU A 257 -11.35 -14.79 14.58
N CYS A 258 -12.09 -13.68 14.53
CA CYS A 258 -11.73 -12.42 15.16
C CYS A 258 -11.59 -12.59 16.69
N PRO A 259 -10.53 -12.03 17.31
CA PRO A 259 -10.39 -11.99 18.76
C PRO A 259 -11.65 -11.43 19.42
N LYS A 260 -12.20 -12.17 20.39
CA LYS A 260 -13.45 -11.80 21.06
C LYS A 260 -13.33 -10.46 21.79
N GLU A 261 -12.12 -10.14 22.26
CA GLU A 261 -11.76 -8.87 22.85
C GLU A 261 -11.99 -7.69 21.89
N LEU A 262 -11.71 -7.87 20.60
CA LEU A 262 -12.00 -6.87 19.57
C LEU A 262 -13.48 -6.79 19.24
N ILE A 263 -14.21 -7.91 19.22
CA ILE A 263 -15.67 -7.90 19.05
C ILE A 263 -16.34 -7.12 20.20
N ARG A 264 -15.89 -7.35 21.44
CA ARG A 264 -16.35 -6.60 22.61
C ARG A 264 -15.98 -5.12 22.54
N PHE A 265 -14.77 -4.80 22.11
CA PHE A 265 -14.36 -3.42 21.91
C PHE A 265 -15.19 -2.72 20.81
N SER A 266 -15.50 -3.40 19.71
CA SER A 266 -16.41 -2.92 18.68
C SER A 266 -17.79 -2.57 19.26
N HIS A 267 -18.35 -3.42 20.13
CA HIS A 267 -19.61 -3.12 20.81
C HIS A 267 -19.51 -1.90 21.72
N LEU A 268 -18.41 -1.73 22.46
CA LEU A 268 -18.16 -0.53 23.28
C LEU A 268 -18.17 0.73 22.42
N VAL A 269 -17.39 0.72 21.33
CA VAL A 269 -17.26 1.86 20.42
C VAL A 269 -18.58 2.21 19.74
N LYS A 270 -19.42 1.20 19.46
CA LYS A 270 -20.78 1.37 18.92
C LYS A 270 -21.80 1.80 19.99
N GLY A 271 -21.42 1.89 21.27
CA GLY A 271 -22.31 2.25 22.38
C GLY A 271 -23.23 1.12 22.84
N GLY A 272 -22.95 -0.13 22.45
CA GLY A 272 -23.72 -1.31 22.85
C GLY A 272 -23.43 -1.79 24.28
N ILE A 273 -22.29 -1.42 24.85
CA ILE A 273 -21.92 -1.68 26.26
C ILE A 273 -21.35 -0.42 26.89
N SER A 274 -21.44 -0.30 28.21
CA SER A 274 -20.88 0.86 28.91
C SER A 274 -19.36 0.73 29.09
N PRO A 275 -18.62 1.85 29.16
CA PRO A 275 -17.19 1.80 29.50
C PRO A 275 -16.90 1.12 30.84
N ALA A 276 -17.79 1.27 31.83
CA ALA A 276 -17.64 0.65 33.14
C ALA A 276 -17.73 -0.88 33.07
N GLU A 277 -18.75 -1.38 32.36
CA GLU A 277 -18.94 -2.82 32.10
C GLU A 277 -17.74 -3.42 31.36
N PHE A 278 -17.30 -2.76 30.29
CA PHE A 278 -16.12 -3.20 29.54
C PHE A 278 -14.86 -3.26 30.41
N LEU A 279 -14.60 -2.22 31.23
CA LEU A 279 -13.45 -2.20 32.12
C LEU A 279 -13.51 -3.29 33.20
N GLU A 280 -14.70 -3.59 33.72
CA GLU A 280 -14.91 -4.69 34.67
C GLU A 280 -14.62 -6.05 34.02
N GLU A 281 -15.17 -6.32 32.84
CA GLU A 281 -14.91 -7.55 32.07
C GLU A 281 -13.41 -7.71 31.75
N TYR A 282 -12.78 -6.64 31.27
CA TYR A 282 -11.37 -6.64 30.90
C TYR A 282 -10.44 -6.81 32.11
N SER A 283 -10.72 -6.13 33.23
CA SER A 283 -9.89 -6.22 34.44
C SER A 283 -9.96 -7.60 35.09
N ASN A 284 -11.10 -8.29 34.95
CA ASN A 284 -11.31 -9.62 35.49
C ASN A 284 -10.89 -10.75 34.52
N GLY A 285 -10.40 -10.42 33.32
CA GLY A 285 -10.02 -11.41 32.30
C GLY A 285 -11.20 -12.16 31.69
N ASN A 286 -12.42 -11.62 31.80
CA ASN A 286 -13.67 -12.23 31.34
C ASN A 286 -14.15 -11.66 30.00
N ILE A 287 -13.31 -10.88 29.31
CA ILE A 287 -13.64 -10.29 28.01
C ILE A 287 -13.62 -11.38 26.93
N HIS A 288 -14.78 -12.00 26.72
CA HIS A 288 -14.99 -13.12 25.79
C HIS A 288 -16.31 -12.99 25.03
#